data_AF-A0AAU4ZYS8-F1
#
_entry.id   AF-A0AAU4ZYS8-F1
#
_cell.length_a   1.000
_cell.length_b   1.000
_cell.length_c   1.000
_cell.angle_alpha   90.00
_cell.angle_beta   90.00
_cell.angle_gamma   90.00
#
_symmetry.space_group_name_H-M   'P 1'
#
loop_
_entity.id
_entity.type
_entity.pdbx_description
1 polymer ?
#
loop_
_entity_poly.entity_id
_entity_poly.type
_entity_poly.pdbx_seq_one_letter_code
_entity_poly.pdbx_strand_id
1 'polypeptide(L)'
;MARETGIEPVIAYEGAVAIHLTHVNGRLRIETVFRRSSRGWKRSDYQLFHDGERRLTPQSWPEYHALVERMSADVDAPVTLPALIPVGDPETLPVEIRKELRQCETRLNGRDDISVCVGRDGKGRYVIAVTSSNATLHVAFETRYRSGRKGATSASTNSVRVVTTDGKDLTDEVEGKLNKALARLLGGHPGAPAMDVGAGRVREAQGGGPADRKGTVLRE
;
A
#
# COMPACT_ATOMS: atom_id res chain seq x y z
N MET A 1 -15.66 25.12 16.00
CA MET A 1 -15.69 25.81 14.69
C MET A 1 -15.47 24.76 13.61
N ALA A 2 -16.35 24.66 12.62
CA ALA A 2 -16.16 23.74 11.51
C ALA A 2 -15.02 24.27 10.62
N ARG A 3 -14.00 23.45 10.38
CA ARG A 3 -12.93 23.80 9.44
C ARG A 3 -13.44 23.63 8.02
N GLU A 4 -13.23 24.63 7.18
CA GLU A 4 -13.61 24.62 5.76
C GLU A 4 -12.51 23.93 4.93
N THR A 5 -12.90 23.24 3.85
CA THR A 5 -11.96 22.60 2.91
C THR A 5 -11.47 23.55 1.82
N GLY A 6 -12.06 24.75 1.68
CA GLY A 6 -11.69 25.74 0.67
C GLY A 6 -11.97 25.34 -0.78
N ILE A 7 -12.67 24.23 -1.00
CA ILE A 7 -12.96 23.65 -2.32
C ILE A 7 -14.47 23.74 -2.57
N GLU A 8 -14.83 24.34 -3.70
CA GLU A 8 -16.23 24.46 -4.11
C GLU A 8 -16.73 23.14 -4.70
N PRO A 9 -17.81 22.54 -4.16
CA PRO A 9 -18.38 21.33 -4.73
C PRO A 9 -19.14 21.64 -6.01
N VAL A 10 -19.02 20.76 -7.00
CA VAL A 10 -19.90 20.77 -8.17
C VAL A 10 -21.26 20.25 -7.76
N ILE A 11 -22.31 21.05 -7.99
CA ILE A 11 -23.69 20.71 -7.64
C ILE A 11 -24.45 20.40 -8.93
N ALA A 12 -24.96 19.18 -9.05
CA ALA A 12 -25.85 18.78 -10.13
C ALA A 12 -27.25 18.47 -9.58
N TYR A 13 -28.27 19.08 -10.19
CA TYR A 13 -29.66 18.90 -9.82
C TYR A 13 -30.32 17.90 -10.78
N GLU A 14 -30.76 16.76 -10.24
CA GLU A 14 -31.51 15.76 -11.01
C GLU A 14 -33.01 16.00 -10.79
N GLY A 15 -33.52 17.01 -11.51
CA GLY A 15 -34.88 17.49 -11.36
C GLY A 15 -35.22 17.90 -9.93
N ALA A 16 -36.41 17.51 -9.45
CA ALA A 16 -36.85 17.77 -8.07
C ALA A 16 -36.56 16.61 -7.09
N VAL A 17 -35.87 15.57 -7.56
CA VAL A 17 -35.79 14.26 -6.87
C VAL A 17 -34.49 14.10 -6.11
N ALA A 18 -33.37 14.49 -6.72
CA ALA A 18 -32.05 14.35 -6.13
C ALA A 18 -31.14 15.56 -6.39
N ILE A 19 -30.25 15.83 -5.43
CA ILE A 19 -29.14 16.75 -5.56
C ILE A 19 -27.86 15.93 -5.41
N HIS A 20 -27.00 16.00 -6.42
CA HIS A 20 -25.68 15.36 -6.42
C HIS A 20 -24.64 16.43 -6.12
N LEU A 21 -23.87 16.20 -5.08
CA LEU A 21 -22.78 17.05 -4.64
C LEU A 21 -21.47 16.31 -4.86
N THR A 22 -20.66 16.79 -5.80
CA THR A 22 -19.36 16.21 -6.14
C THR A 22 -18.25 17.16 -5.73
N HIS A 23 -17.44 16.76 -4.76
CA HIS A 23 -16.29 17.51 -4.30
C HIS A 23 -15.02 16.85 -4.82
N VAL A 24 -14.27 17.55 -5.67
CA VAL A 24 -13.05 17.03 -6.31
C VAL A 24 -11.84 17.81 -5.80
N ASN A 25 -10.80 17.09 -5.36
CA ASN A 25 -9.53 17.67 -4.93
C ASN A 25 -8.37 16.76 -5.37
N GLY A 26 -7.81 17.04 -6.55
CA GLY A 26 -6.79 16.20 -7.15
C GLY A 26 -7.26 14.74 -7.28
N ARG A 27 -6.56 13.83 -6.59
CA ARG A 27 -6.82 12.38 -6.58
C ARG A 27 -8.09 12.00 -5.79
N LEU A 28 -8.61 12.89 -4.96
CA LEU A 28 -9.81 12.64 -4.17
C LEU A 28 -11.06 13.14 -4.89
N ARG A 29 -12.09 12.30 -4.93
CA ARG A 29 -13.43 12.68 -5.37
C ARG A 29 -14.44 12.17 -4.36
N ILE A 30 -15.32 13.03 -3.91
CA ILE A 30 -16.43 12.66 -3.03
C ILE A 30 -17.72 12.93 -3.74
N GLU A 31 -18.61 11.95 -3.69
CA GLU A 31 -19.96 12.07 -4.21
C GLU A 31 -20.94 11.92 -3.05
N THR A 32 -21.80 12.91 -2.90
CA THR A 32 -22.88 12.90 -1.91
C THR A 32 -24.19 13.10 -2.61
N VAL A 33 -25.12 12.16 -2.43
CA VAL A 33 -26.44 12.22 -3.06
C VAL A 33 -27.48 12.53 -2.00
N PHE A 34 -28.17 13.66 -2.14
CA PHE A 34 -29.32 14.04 -1.34
C PHE A 34 -30.60 13.71 -2.10
N ARG A 35 -31.56 13.08 -1.42
CA ARG A 35 -32.89 12.81 -1.97
C ARG A 35 -33.96 13.48 -1.15
N ARG A 36 -35.05 13.84 -1.81
CA ARG A 36 -36.20 14.47 -1.15
C ARG A 36 -36.93 13.45 -0.27
N SER A 37 -37.22 13.83 0.96
CA SER A 37 -38.02 13.09 1.92
C SER A 37 -39.16 13.97 2.44
N SER A 38 -40.12 13.37 3.16
CA SER A 38 -41.23 14.11 3.78
C SER A 38 -40.79 15.17 4.80
N ARG A 39 -39.56 15.06 5.32
CA ARG A 39 -38.97 16.01 6.28
C ARG A 39 -37.93 16.94 5.66
N GLY A 40 -37.87 17.02 4.33
CA GLY A 40 -36.88 17.79 3.58
C GLY A 40 -35.82 16.91 2.91
N TRP A 41 -34.64 17.47 2.62
CA TRP A 41 -33.56 16.75 1.95
C TRP A 41 -32.81 15.85 2.93
N LYS A 42 -32.66 14.57 2.56
CA LYS A 42 -31.90 13.58 3.34
C LYS A 42 -30.71 13.09 2.51
N ARG A 43 -29.53 12.99 3.13
CA ARG A 43 -28.38 12.32 2.53
C ARG A 43 -28.72 10.83 2.34
N SER A 44 -28.74 10.40 1.09
CA SER A 44 -29.08 9.04 0.67
C SER A 44 -27.84 8.18 0.41
N ASP A 45 -26.80 8.77 -0.15
CA ASP A 45 -25.54 8.09 -0.44
C ASP A 45 -24.35 9.03 -0.19
N TYR A 46 -23.22 8.43 0.15
CA TYR A 46 -21.95 9.10 0.42
C TYR A 46 -20.83 8.15 0.01
N GLN A 47 -20.07 8.53 -1.02
CA GLN A 47 -18.99 7.74 -1.57
C GLN A 47 -17.72 8.57 -1.66
N LEU A 48 -16.61 7.97 -1.24
CA LEU A 48 -15.27 8.51 -1.39
C LEU A 48 -14.58 7.71 -2.48
N PHE A 49 -13.91 8.43 -3.38
CA PHE A 49 -13.04 7.89 -4.40
C PHE A 49 -11.63 8.45 -4.20
N HIS A 50 -10.65 7.58 -4.36
CA HIS A 50 -9.24 7.92 -4.43
C HIS A 50 -8.69 7.30 -5.71
N ASP A 51 -8.18 8.13 -6.63
CA ASP A 51 -7.74 7.72 -7.98
C ASP A 51 -8.81 6.99 -8.79
N GLY A 52 -10.07 7.36 -8.60
CA GLY A 52 -11.20 6.70 -9.25
C GLY A 52 -11.63 5.38 -8.60
N GLU A 53 -10.87 4.84 -7.63
CA GLU A 53 -11.28 3.68 -6.85
C GLU A 53 -12.13 4.07 -5.64
N ARG A 54 -13.22 3.33 -5.40
CA ARG A 54 -14.09 3.54 -4.24
C ARG A 54 -13.36 3.13 -2.96
N ARG A 55 -13.38 4.02 -1.96
CA ARG A 55 -12.77 3.82 -0.63
C ARG A 55 -13.82 3.86 0.47
N LEU A 56 -13.40 3.43 1.66
CA LEU A 56 -14.21 3.58 2.86
C LEU A 56 -14.39 5.08 3.14
N THR A 57 -15.64 5.46 3.35
CA THR A 57 -15.98 6.84 3.62
C THR A 57 -15.59 7.24 5.05
N PRO A 58 -15.03 8.45 5.25
CA PRO A 58 -14.69 8.93 6.58
C PRO A 58 -15.93 9.01 7.45
N GLN A 59 -15.78 8.67 8.74
CA GLN A 59 -16.91 8.58 9.67
C GLN A 59 -17.28 9.96 10.23
N SER A 60 -16.38 10.93 10.13
CA SER A 60 -16.53 12.25 10.72
C SER A 60 -15.98 13.36 9.82
N TRP A 61 -16.47 14.60 10.02
CA TRP A 61 -15.97 15.78 9.32
C TRP A 61 -14.48 16.06 9.60
N PRO A 62 -13.95 15.91 10.83
CA PRO A 62 -12.53 16.07 11.08
C PRO A 62 -11.65 15.04 10.35
N GLU A 63 -12.06 13.77 10.27
CA GLU A 63 -11.35 12.75 9.47
C GLU A 63 -11.31 13.12 7.99
N TYR A 64 -12.44 13.61 7.48
CA TYR A 64 -12.52 14.10 6.12
C TYR A 64 -11.58 15.28 5.87
N HIS A 65 -11.60 16.28 6.75
CA HIS A 65 -10.73 17.46 6.65
C HIS A 65 -9.25 17.08 6.68
N ALA A 66 -8.84 16.19 7.58
CA ALA A 66 -7.47 15.67 7.65
C ALA A 66 -7.08 14.86 6.40
N LEU A 67 -8.02 14.14 5.78
CA LEU A 67 -7.80 13.45 4.51
C LEU A 67 -7.57 14.45 3.37
N VAL A 68 -8.38 15.51 3.31
CA VAL A 68 -8.25 16.59 2.32
C VAL A 68 -6.93 17.32 2.48
N GLU A 69 -6.56 17.76 3.68
CA GLU A 69 -5.28 18.46 3.93
C GLU A 69 -4.05 17.62 3.57
N ARG A 70 -4.08 16.32 3.91
CA ARG A 70 -2.99 15.40 3.60
C ARG A 70 -2.81 15.19 2.10
N MET A 71 -3.90 15.23 1.34
CA MET A 71 -3.89 14.92 -0.10
C MET A 71 -3.83 16.18 -0.97
N SER A 72 -4.24 17.34 -0.47
CA SER A 72 -4.04 18.64 -1.14
C SER A 72 -2.58 19.05 -1.23
N ALA A 73 -1.71 18.46 -0.41
CA ALA A 73 -0.28 18.75 -0.41
C ALA A 73 0.50 18.19 -1.62
N ASP A 74 -0.07 17.28 -2.41
CA ASP A 74 0.65 16.51 -3.43
C ASP A 74 -0.13 16.35 -4.75
N VAL A 75 -0.73 17.42 -5.28
CA VAL A 75 -1.56 17.29 -6.49
C VAL A 75 -0.76 17.23 -7.80
N ASP A 76 0.42 17.86 -7.91
CA ASP A 76 1.18 17.88 -9.18
C ASP A 76 2.71 17.85 -9.03
N ALA A 77 3.24 17.76 -7.80
CA ALA A 77 4.68 17.65 -7.63
C ALA A 77 5.10 16.18 -7.87
N PRO A 78 6.00 15.91 -8.83
CA PRO A 78 6.55 14.56 -8.97
C PRO A 78 7.19 14.18 -7.66
N VAL A 79 6.70 13.09 -7.06
CA VAL A 79 7.25 12.57 -5.82
C VAL A 79 8.61 12.00 -6.14
N THR A 80 9.67 12.60 -5.59
CA THR A 80 11.02 12.04 -5.65
C THR A 80 11.33 11.28 -4.38
N LEU A 81 11.87 10.07 -4.54
CA LEU A 81 12.44 9.34 -3.41
C LEU A 81 13.69 10.05 -2.89
N PRO A 82 13.87 10.15 -1.57
CA PRO A 82 15.07 10.76 -1.01
C PRO A 82 16.32 9.97 -1.43
N ALA A 83 17.36 10.69 -1.83
CA ALA A 83 18.64 10.08 -2.17
C ALA A 83 19.18 9.27 -0.97
N LEU A 84 19.70 8.09 -1.26
CA LEU A 84 20.31 7.22 -0.24
C LEU A 84 21.80 7.52 -0.13
N ILE A 85 22.28 7.61 1.10
CA ILE A 85 23.72 7.63 1.41
C ILE A 85 24.22 6.19 1.26
N PRO A 86 25.21 5.92 0.38
CA PRO A 86 25.76 4.58 0.23
C PRO A 86 26.28 4.07 1.57
N VAL A 87 25.96 2.82 1.89
CA VAL A 87 26.67 2.12 2.96
C VAL A 87 27.98 1.55 2.40
N GLY A 88 28.97 1.35 3.27
CA GLY A 88 30.22 0.69 2.91
C GLY A 88 30.02 -0.82 2.68
N ASP A 89 30.95 -1.63 3.16
CA ASP A 89 30.93 -3.08 2.98
C ASP A 89 29.58 -3.70 3.42
N PRO A 90 28.83 -4.37 2.50
CA PRO A 90 27.57 -5.05 2.80
C PRO A 90 27.66 -6.07 3.94
N GLU A 91 28.84 -6.65 4.19
CA GLU A 91 29.02 -7.61 5.27
C GLU A 91 28.97 -6.97 6.67
N THR A 92 29.11 -5.64 6.75
CA THR A 92 28.98 -4.87 7.99
C THR A 92 27.53 -4.53 8.35
N LEU A 93 26.58 -4.88 7.48
CA LEU A 93 25.16 -4.58 7.68
C LEU A 93 24.53 -5.46 8.78
N PRO A 94 23.53 -4.92 9.51
CA PRO A 94 22.71 -5.72 10.41
C PRO A 94 22.17 -7.00 9.73
N VAL A 95 22.13 -8.09 10.49
CA VAL A 95 21.79 -9.43 9.97
C VAL A 95 20.44 -9.44 9.26
N GLU A 96 19.46 -8.73 9.79
CA GLU A 96 18.11 -8.66 9.23
C GLU A 96 18.10 -7.98 7.86
N ILE A 97 18.90 -6.93 7.69
CA ILE A 97 19.04 -6.24 6.40
C ILE A 97 19.76 -7.14 5.40
N ARG A 98 20.84 -7.82 5.80
CA ARG A 98 21.53 -8.78 4.92
C ARG A 98 20.61 -9.92 4.48
N LYS A 99 19.79 -10.43 5.39
CA LYS A 99 18.82 -11.49 5.09
C LYS A 99 17.76 -11.01 4.09
N GLU A 100 17.26 -9.79 4.24
CA GLU A 100 16.27 -9.24 3.31
C GLU A 100 16.88 -8.89 1.95
N LEU A 101 18.08 -8.31 1.95
CA LEU A 101 18.84 -8.02 0.73
C LEU A 101 19.05 -9.30 -0.11
N ARG A 102 19.53 -10.37 0.51
CA ARG A 102 19.71 -11.67 -0.16
C ARG A 102 18.39 -12.25 -0.68
N GLN A 103 17.28 -12.05 0.04
CA GLN A 103 15.96 -12.48 -0.44
C GLN A 103 15.52 -11.68 -1.67
N CYS A 104 15.72 -10.36 -1.67
CA CYS A 104 15.45 -9.52 -2.83
C CYS A 104 16.31 -9.94 -4.03
N GLU A 105 17.62 -10.07 -3.85
CA GLU A 105 18.55 -10.54 -4.89
C GLU A 105 18.15 -11.90 -5.44
N THR A 106 17.82 -12.87 -4.57
CA THR A 106 17.42 -14.21 -5.00
C THR A 106 16.11 -14.18 -5.81
N ARG A 107 15.11 -13.40 -5.37
CA ARG A 107 13.81 -13.29 -6.06
C ARG A 107 13.90 -12.57 -7.39
N LEU A 108 14.86 -11.67 -7.53
CA LEU A 108 15.07 -10.83 -8.70
C LEU A 108 16.22 -11.33 -9.58
N ASN A 109 16.80 -12.49 -9.26
CA ASN A 109 17.92 -13.06 -9.98
C ASN A 109 17.57 -13.32 -11.46
N GLY A 110 18.49 -12.98 -12.37
CA GLY A 110 18.29 -13.12 -13.82
C GLY A 110 17.51 -11.98 -14.48
N ARG A 111 17.29 -10.86 -13.78
CA ARG A 111 16.66 -9.64 -14.32
C ARG A 111 17.68 -8.52 -14.45
N ASP A 112 18.11 -8.25 -15.67
CA ASP A 112 19.09 -7.18 -15.95
C ASP A 112 18.45 -5.78 -15.92
N ASP A 113 17.11 -5.71 -15.98
CA ASP A 113 16.32 -4.47 -15.91
C ASP A 113 16.11 -3.95 -14.48
N ILE A 114 16.59 -4.69 -13.47
CA ILE A 114 16.37 -4.39 -12.05
C ILE A 114 17.71 -4.30 -11.32
N SER A 115 17.88 -3.24 -10.55
CA SER A 115 19.01 -3.07 -9.63
C SER A 115 18.54 -3.05 -8.19
N VAL A 116 19.27 -3.74 -7.32
CA VAL A 116 19.03 -3.74 -5.88
C VAL A 116 20.23 -3.11 -5.20
N CYS A 117 20.01 -2.11 -4.37
CA CYS A 117 21.06 -1.49 -3.56
C CYS A 117 20.57 -1.25 -2.15
N VAL A 118 21.50 -0.96 -1.25
CA VAL A 118 21.19 -0.60 0.13
C VAL A 118 21.93 0.66 0.50
N GLY A 119 21.29 1.50 1.29
CA GLY A 119 21.85 2.77 1.73
C GLY A 119 21.20 3.24 3.03
N ARG A 120 21.47 4.49 3.41
CA ARG A 120 20.81 5.17 4.53
C ARG A 120 20.01 6.37 4.05
N ASP A 121 18.83 6.58 4.62
CA ASP A 121 18.06 7.79 4.38
C ASP A 121 18.59 8.99 5.21
N GLY A 122 18.03 10.18 4.98
CA GLY A 122 18.39 11.40 5.75
C GLY A 122 18.07 11.34 7.25
N LYS A 123 17.41 10.27 7.73
CA LYS A 123 17.16 10.01 9.15
C LYS A 123 18.11 8.95 9.72
N GLY A 124 19.07 8.46 8.92
CA GLY A 124 20.03 7.43 9.31
C GLY A 124 19.44 6.02 9.33
N ARG A 125 18.21 5.81 8.84
CA ARG A 125 17.60 4.49 8.73
C ARG A 125 18.19 3.76 7.53
N TYR A 126 18.38 2.46 7.64
CA TYR A 126 18.78 1.66 6.49
C TYR A 126 17.60 1.50 5.53
N VAL A 127 17.87 1.55 4.23
CA VAL A 127 16.88 1.41 3.18
C VAL A 127 17.43 0.46 2.12
N ILE A 128 16.68 -0.58 1.79
CA ILE A 128 16.90 -1.37 0.56
C ILE A 128 16.11 -0.69 -0.54
N ALA A 129 16.78 -0.30 -1.63
CA ALA A 129 16.16 0.25 -2.82
C ALA A 129 16.19 -0.80 -3.95
N VAL A 130 15.03 -1.04 -4.55
CA VAL A 130 14.88 -1.87 -5.75
C VAL A 130 14.42 -0.95 -6.87
N THR A 131 15.26 -0.78 -7.88
CA THR A 131 15.02 0.15 -8.99
C THR A 131 14.84 -0.65 -10.27
N SER A 132 13.76 -0.37 -11.00
CA SER A 132 13.48 -0.89 -12.33
C SER A 132 13.35 0.25 -13.34
N SER A 133 13.16 -0.06 -14.61
CA SER A 133 12.84 0.95 -15.64
C SER A 133 11.54 1.72 -15.38
N ASN A 134 10.63 1.16 -14.57
CA ASN A 134 9.25 1.66 -14.44
C ASN A 134 8.99 2.31 -13.07
N ALA A 135 9.67 1.84 -12.03
CA ALA A 135 9.48 2.34 -10.68
C ALA A 135 10.66 1.98 -9.77
N THR A 136 10.73 2.70 -8.66
CA THR A 136 11.66 2.49 -7.56
C THR A 136 10.89 2.19 -6.28
N LEU A 137 11.31 1.14 -5.59
CA LEU A 137 10.80 0.71 -4.30
C LEU A 137 11.84 0.96 -3.22
N HIS A 138 11.47 1.64 -2.14
CA HIS A 138 12.26 1.75 -0.91
C HIS A 138 11.64 0.92 0.20
N VAL A 139 12.44 0.09 0.86
CA VAL A 139 12.07 -0.66 2.07
C VAL A 139 12.93 -0.16 3.22
N ALA A 140 12.34 0.60 4.15
CA ALA A 140 13.08 1.17 5.28
C ALA A 140 13.10 0.24 6.52
N PHE A 141 14.22 0.27 7.24
CA PHE A 141 14.44 -0.52 8.44
C PHE A 141 14.69 0.40 9.63
N GLU A 142 14.00 0.13 10.73
CA GLU A 142 14.19 0.82 11.99
C GLU A 142 15.09 0.01 12.92
N THR A 143 16.08 0.68 13.51
CA THR A 143 16.91 0.09 14.55
C THR A 143 16.22 0.34 15.89
N ARG A 144 15.69 -0.71 16.53
CA ARG A 144 15.09 -0.61 17.86
C ARG A 144 16.15 -0.90 18.91
N TYR A 145 16.51 0.10 19.71
CA TYR A 145 17.30 -0.12 20.91
C TYR A 145 16.41 -0.72 22.00
N ARG A 146 16.67 -1.97 22.38
CA ARG A 146 16.22 -2.49 23.68
C ARG A 146 17.31 -2.19 24.70
N SER A 147 16.91 -1.67 25.86
CA SER A 147 17.78 -1.30 26.97
C SER A 147 18.95 -2.28 27.17
N GLY A 148 20.18 -1.79 26.95
CA GLY A 148 21.42 -2.46 27.32
C GLY A 148 21.93 -3.58 26.40
N ARG A 149 21.27 -3.92 25.27
CA ARG A 149 21.80 -4.87 24.27
C ARG A 149 21.73 -4.32 22.85
N LYS A 150 22.59 -4.86 21.97
CA LYS A 150 22.64 -4.53 20.53
C LYS A 150 21.21 -4.47 19.97
N GLY A 151 20.85 -3.31 19.41
CA GLY A 151 19.51 -3.03 18.92
C GLY A 151 19.11 -4.00 17.80
N ALA A 152 17.89 -4.50 17.88
CA ALA A 152 17.34 -5.34 16.81
C ALA A 152 16.93 -4.42 15.66
N THR A 153 17.34 -4.76 14.44
CA THR A 153 16.92 -4.03 13.24
C THR A 153 15.72 -4.74 12.64
N SER A 154 14.60 -4.05 12.48
CA SER A 154 13.38 -4.64 11.90
C SER A 154 12.86 -3.77 10.77
N ALA A 155 12.31 -4.39 9.73
CA ALA A 155 11.53 -3.68 8.72
C ALA A 155 10.44 -2.88 9.45
N SER A 156 10.38 -1.57 9.21
CA SER A 156 9.35 -0.76 9.85
C SER A 156 7.98 -1.15 9.32
N THR A 157 6.97 -1.16 10.19
CA THR A 157 5.64 -1.72 9.90
C THR A 157 4.93 -1.06 8.72
N ASN A 158 5.36 0.13 8.29
CA ASN A 158 4.84 0.90 7.15
C ASN A 158 5.95 1.31 6.17
N SER A 159 7.01 0.51 6.00
CA SER A 159 8.26 1.01 5.44
C SER A 159 8.47 0.85 3.94
N VAL A 160 7.47 0.34 3.23
CA VAL A 160 7.53 0.05 1.79
C VAL A 160 6.95 1.25 1.05
N ARG A 161 7.80 1.99 0.33
CA ARG A 161 7.39 3.14 -0.50
C ARG A 161 7.65 2.83 -1.97
N VAL A 162 6.65 3.01 -2.83
CA VAL A 162 6.77 2.72 -4.27
C VAL A 162 6.49 3.99 -5.04
N VAL A 163 7.46 4.42 -5.86
CA VAL A 163 7.35 5.61 -6.68
C VAL A 163 7.72 5.24 -8.11
N THR A 164 6.84 5.57 -9.05
CA THR A 164 7.07 5.31 -10.47
C THR A 164 8.04 6.33 -11.08
N THR A 165 8.57 6.05 -12.27
CA THR A 165 9.49 6.98 -12.95
C THR A 165 8.84 8.28 -13.40
N ASP A 166 7.52 8.31 -13.57
CA ASP A 166 6.70 9.52 -13.76
C ASP A 166 6.42 10.28 -12.44
N GLY A 167 6.97 9.82 -11.31
CA GLY A 167 6.85 10.51 -10.02
C GLY A 167 5.53 10.25 -9.29
N LYS A 168 4.77 9.22 -9.67
CA LYS A 168 3.52 8.85 -8.98
C LYS A 168 3.84 7.97 -7.76
N ASP A 169 3.35 8.38 -6.59
CA ASP A 169 3.44 7.59 -5.37
C ASP A 169 2.31 6.54 -5.31
N LEU A 170 2.70 5.26 -5.30
CA LEU A 170 1.83 4.08 -5.23
C LEU A 170 1.88 3.38 -3.87
N THR A 171 2.47 4.02 -2.85
CA THR A 171 2.69 3.44 -1.52
C THR A 171 1.39 2.98 -0.85
N ASP A 172 0.33 3.78 -0.96
CA ASP A 172 -0.96 3.44 -0.37
C ASP A 172 -1.64 2.25 -1.08
N GLU A 173 -1.38 2.06 -2.38
CA GLU A 173 -1.91 0.91 -3.12
C GLU A 173 -1.29 -0.41 -2.67
N VAL A 174 -0.04 -0.38 -2.18
CA VAL A 174 0.68 -1.59 -1.76
C VAL A 174 0.48 -1.93 -0.28
N GLU A 175 -0.16 -1.06 0.51
CA GLU A 175 -0.47 -1.24 1.94
C GLU A 175 0.74 -1.72 2.78
N GLY A 176 1.96 -1.28 2.44
CA GLY A 176 3.17 -1.73 3.14
C GLY A 176 3.59 -3.18 2.86
N LYS A 177 2.89 -3.91 1.96
CA LYS A 177 3.19 -5.32 1.66
C LYS A 177 4.23 -5.45 0.55
N LEU A 178 5.43 -5.91 0.92
CA LEU A 178 6.55 -6.10 0.00
C LEU A 178 6.17 -6.92 -1.24
N ASN A 179 5.48 -8.04 -1.10
CA ASN A 179 5.12 -8.90 -2.24
C ASN A 179 4.18 -8.18 -3.23
N LYS A 180 3.27 -7.32 -2.73
CA LYS A 180 2.36 -6.54 -3.58
C LYS A 180 3.12 -5.43 -4.32
N ALA A 181 4.07 -4.80 -3.63
CA ALA A 181 4.97 -3.82 -4.24
C ALA A 181 5.87 -4.42 -5.32
N LEU A 182 6.47 -5.58 -5.05
CA LEU A 182 7.27 -6.30 -6.04
C LEU A 182 6.41 -6.75 -7.23
N ALA A 183 5.20 -7.27 -7.01
CA ALA A 183 4.30 -7.62 -8.11
C ALA A 183 3.97 -6.43 -9.02
N ARG A 184 3.83 -5.22 -8.44
CA ARG A 184 3.59 -3.99 -9.22
C ARG A 184 4.82 -3.55 -10.03
N LEU A 185 6.01 -3.67 -9.44
CA LEU A 185 7.26 -3.44 -10.16
C LEU A 185 7.43 -4.41 -11.35
N LEU A 186 7.05 -5.67 -11.15
CA LEU A 186 7.28 -6.76 -12.10
C LEU A 186 6.18 -6.90 -13.16
N GLY A 187 4.95 -6.47 -12.87
CA GLY A 187 3.77 -6.64 -13.72
C GLY A 187 3.69 -5.74 -14.97
N GLY A 188 4.68 -4.87 -15.19
CA GLY A 188 4.72 -3.94 -16.33
C GLY A 188 5.15 -4.55 -17.67
N HIS A 189 5.33 -5.87 -17.79
CA HIS A 189 5.70 -6.50 -19.06
C HIS A 189 4.45 -6.98 -19.80
N PRO A 190 4.11 -6.44 -20.99
CA PRO A 190 3.02 -6.96 -21.80
C PRO A 190 3.42 -8.36 -22.30
N GLY A 191 2.92 -9.40 -21.64
CA GLY A 191 3.20 -10.80 -21.98
C GLY A 191 3.65 -11.69 -20.82
N ALA A 192 3.79 -11.17 -19.59
CA ALA A 192 4.02 -12.04 -18.45
C ALA A 192 2.73 -12.84 -18.12
N PRO A 193 2.79 -14.19 -18.03
CA PRO A 193 1.63 -14.97 -17.62
C PRO A 193 1.20 -14.48 -16.25
N ALA A 194 -0.09 -14.18 -16.11
CA ALA A 194 -0.68 -13.84 -14.83
C ALA A 194 -0.27 -14.93 -13.83
N MET A 195 0.53 -14.57 -12.83
CA MET A 195 0.67 -15.43 -11.67
C MET A 195 -0.70 -15.46 -11.02
N ASP A 196 -1.39 -16.57 -11.25
CA ASP A 196 -2.65 -16.92 -10.65
C ASP A 196 -2.47 -16.81 -9.14
N VAL A 197 -2.92 -15.70 -8.56
CA VAL A 197 -2.99 -15.52 -7.11
C VAL A 197 -4.08 -16.48 -6.69
N GLY A 198 -3.67 -17.71 -6.33
CA GLY A 198 -4.52 -18.85 -6.09
C GLY A 198 -5.83 -18.46 -5.41
N ALA A 199 -6.89 -18.38 -6.22
CA ALA A 199 -8.25 -18.47 -5.73
C ALA A 199 -8.33 -19.81 -4.99
N GLY A 200 -8.76 -19.75 -3.73
CA GLY A 200 -8.87 -20.93 -2.87
C GLY A 200 -9.58 -22.05 -3.61
N ARG A 201 -8.85 -23.11 -3.92
CA ARG A 201 -9.46 -24.37 -4.35
C ARG A 201 -10.29 -24.87 -3.18
N VAL A 202 -11.60 -24.82 -3.35
CA VAL A 202 -12.52 -25.72 -2.66
C VAL A 202 -12.00 -27.13 -2.92
N ARG A 203 -11.44 -27.78 -1.89
CA ARG A 203 -11.14 -29.20 -1.93
C ARG A 203 -12.49 -29.92 -1.92
N GLU A 204 -12.92 -30.37 -3.09
CA GLU A 204 -13.93 -31.41 -3.21
C GLU A 204 -13.45 -32.64 -2.44
N ALA A 205 -14.26 -33.10 -1.51
CA ALA A 205 -14.08 -34.35 -0.82
C ALA A 205 -14.49 -35.48 -1.77
N GLN A 206 -13.52 -36.09 -2.45
CA GLN A 206 -13.70 -37.36 -3.14
C GLN A 206 -13.16 -38.48 -2.23
N GLY A 207 -14.09 -39.27 -1.67
CA GLY A 207 -13.78 -40.38 -0.77
C GLY A 207 -13.29 -41.63 -1.49
N GLY A 208 -12.73 -42.58 -0.72
CA GLY A 208 -12.70 -43.99 -1.13
C GLY A 208 -11.52 -44.89 -0.70
N GLY A 209 -11.30 -45.08 0.62
CA GLY A 209 -10.80 -46.33 1.26
C GLY A 209 -9.36 -46.85 1.00
N PRO A 210 -8.89 -47.92 1.70
CA PRO A 210 -9.53 -48.72 2.74
C PRO A 210 -8.76 -48.81 4.10
N ALA A 211 -9.53 -49.04 5.16
CA ALA A 211 -9.27 -49.86 6.36
C ALA A 211 -8.03 -49.65 7.28
N ASP A 212 -8.32 -49.76 8.57
CA ASP A 212 -7.49 -50.38 9.62
C ASP A 212 -6.28 -49.62 10.21
N ARG A 213 -6.54 -48.93 11.34
CA ARG A 213 -6.31 -49.52 12.69
C ARG A 213 -6.62 -48.51 13.80
N LYS A 214 -7.70 -48.77 14.55
CA LYS A 214 -7.83 -48.32 15.94
C LYS A 214 -6.82 -49.12 16.77
N GLY A 215 -5.95 -48.41 17.49
CA GLY A 215 -5.01 -49.00 18.44
C GLY A 215 -4.87 -48.06 19.63
N THR A 216 -5.72 -48.26 20.61
CA THR A 216 -5.63 -47.72 21.97
C THR A 216 -4.24 -48.00 22.56
N VAL A 217 -3.59 -47.00 23.14
CA VAL A 217 -2.50 -47.23 24.11
C VAL A 217 -2.85 -46.48 25.39
N LEU A 218 -3.35 -47.25 26.35
CA LEU A 218 -3.29 -47.01 27.79
C LEU A 218 -2.17 -47.89 28.33
N ARG A 219 -1.35 -47.34 29.24
CA ARG A 219 -0.55 -47.96 30.33
C ARG A 219 0.57 -46.96 30.68
N GLU A 220 0.92 -46.71 31.93
CA GLU A 220 0.62 -47.29 33.24
C GLU A 220 0.78 -46.18 34.29
#